data_AF-A0A137QDP3-F1
#
_entry.id   AF-A0A137QDP3-F1
#
_cell.length_a   1.000
_cell.length_b   1.000
_cell.length_c   1.000
_cell.angle_alpha   90.00
_cell.angle_beta   90.00
_cell.angle_gamma   90.00
#
_symmetry.space_group_name_H-M   'P 1'
#
loop_
_entity.id
_entity.type
_entity.pdbx_description
1 polymer ?
#
loop_
_entity_poly.entity_id
_entity_poly.type
_entity_poly.pdbx_seq_one_letter_code
_entity_poly.pdbx_strand_id
1 'polypeptide(L)'
;MLSVSFALSQRRPKDSRENILETKQFTVNIISESFIEAANSTSVESPADMNEWLLSGLTPAPSVLVKPPIVEESAVSMECELYSYQNIPDLPSVAPTATLVLGLIKRVHVREAFLGKDGLTLDPAELRPVARLGGVSYARMLEGFDLPKPSWKATKGVYEEIENGRKRDDS
;
A
#
# COMPACT_ATOMS: atom_id res chain seq x y z
N MET A 1 2.31 -9.08 -6.49
CA MET A 1 2.86 -7.85 -7.12
C MET A 1 2.13 -6.68 -6.52
N LEU A 2 2.80 -5.54 -6.35
CA LEU A 2 2.19 -4.29 -5.89
C LEU A 2 2.57 -3.13 -6.80
N SER A 3 1.90 -2.00 -6.64
CA SER A 3 2.26 -0.74 -7.28
C SER A 3 2.33 0.40 -6.26
N VAL A 4 3.29 1.30 -6.45
CA VAL A 4 3.44 2.54 -5.66
C VAL A 4 3.71 3.68 -6.62
N SER A 5 3.05 4.81 -6.44
CA SER A 5 3.29 6.01 -7.25
C SER A 5 3.99 7.09 -6.42
N PHE A 6 5.05 7.66 -6.97
CA PHE A 6 5.80 8.75 -6.36
C PHE A 6 5.52 10.03 -7.12
N ALA A 7 4.90 11.01 -6.47
CA ALA A 7 4.84 12.38 -6.99
C ALA A 7 6.23 13.02 -6.95
N LEU A 8 6.61 13.68 -8.05
CA LEU A 8 7.88 14.36 -8.22
C LEU A 8 7.66 15.86 -8.06
N SER A 9 8.48 16.49 -7.22
CA SER A 9 8.53 17.96 -7.13
C SER A 9 9.72 18.45 -7.94
N GLN A 10 9.57 19.60 -8.61
CA GLN A 10 10.71 20.23 -9.29
C GLN A 10 11.76 20.78 -8.31
N ARG A 11 11.40 20.94 -7.03
CA ARG A 11 12.31 21.44 -6.00
C ARG A 11 13.27 20.37 -5.51
N ARG A 12 12.85 19.10 -5.51
CA ARG A 12 13.72 17.94 -5.23
C ARG A 12 13.07 16.60 -5.62
N PRO A 13 13.80 15.70 -6.30
CA PRO A 13 13.39 14.30 -6.46
C PRO A 13 13.24 13.62 -5.10
N LYS A 14 12.22 12.76 -4.92
CA LYS A 14 12.11 11.94 -3.71
C LYS A 14 13.24 10.90 -3.68
N ASP A 15 14.02 10.89 -2.60
CA ASP A 15 15.15 9.98 -2.41
C ASP A 15 14.70 8.51 -2.48
N SER A 16 13.50 8.18 -1.98
CA SER A 16 12.95 6.82 -2.09
C SER A 16 12.82 6.32 -3.52
N ARG A 17 12.44 7.18 -4.49
CA ARG A 17 12.33 6.76 -5.89
C ARG A 17 13.71 6.47 -6.46
N GLU A 18 14.67 7.38 -6.25
CA GLU A 18 16.03 7.22 -6.78
C GLU A 18 16.68 5.96 -6.21
N ASN A 19 16.54 5.74 -4.90
CA ASN A 19 17.01 4.53 -4.23
C ASN A 19 16.40 3.26 -4.85
N ILE A 20 15.10 3.27 -5.17
CA ILE A 20 14.45 2.14 -5.86
C ILE A 20 15.04 1.90 -7.25
N LEU A 21 15.24 2.95 -8.04
CA LEU A 21 15.74 2.80 -9.41
C LEU A 21 17.21 2.35 -9.45
N GLU A 22 18.02 2.82 -8.51
CA GLU A 22 19.43 2.47 -8.39
C GLU A 22 19.61 1.06 -7.81
N THR A 23 19.00 0.78 -6.66
CA THR A 23 19.21 -0.47 -5.91
C THR A 23 18.31 -1.62 -6.39
N LYS A 24 17.21 -1.29 -7.10
CA LYS A 24 16.18 -2.22 -7.58
C LYS A 24 15.46 -2.99 -6.46
N GLN A 25 15.60 -2.54 -5.22
CA GLN A 25 15.07 -3.20 -4.03
C GLN A 25 14.40 -2.18 -3.12
N PHE A 26 13.32 -2.59 -2.46
CA PHE A 26 12.61 -1.76 -1.50
C PHE A 26 11.70 -2.59 -0.60
N THR A 27 11.22 -1.96 0.47
CA THR A 27 10.24 -2.55 1.38
C THR A 27 8.98 -1.71 1.43
N VAL A 28 7.82 -2.36 1.55
CA VAL A 28 6.52 -1.70 1.78
C VAL A 28 5.98 -2.16 3.13
N ASN A 29 5.64 -1.22 4.00
CA ASN A 29 5.20 -1.49 5.37
C ASN A 29 3.78 -0.96 5.56
N ILE A 30 2.88 -1.76 6.14
CA ILE A 30 1.50 -1.34 6.41
C ILE A 30 1.47 -0.49 7.67
N ILE A 31 0.97 0.75 7.54
CA ILE A 31 0.91 1.69 8.67
C ILE A 31 -0.34 1.41 9.51
N SER A 32 -0.13 1.23 10.80
CA SER A 32 -1.16 1.09 11.81
C SER A 32 -1.31 2.36 12.65
N GLU A 33 -2.47 2.51 13.29
CA GLU A 33 -2.79 3.67 14.13
C GLU A 33 -1.72 3.93 15.22
N SER A 34 -1.12 2.88 15.79
CA SER A 34 -0.16 2.98 16.89
C SER A 34 1.12 3.76 16.55
N PHE A 35 1.50 3.86 15.27
CA PHE A 35 2.73 4.53 14.85
C PHE A 35 2.52 5.52 13.69
N ILE A 36 1.27 5.95 13.45
CA ILE A 36 0.96 6.87 12.34
C ILE A 36 1.66 8.23 12.48
N GLU A 37 1.84 8.74 13.70
CA GLU A 37 2.54 10.02 13.92
C GLU A 37 4.02 9.92 13.52
N ALA A 38 4.68 8.83 13.93
CA ALA A 38 6.04 8.51 13.51
C ALA A 38 6.12 8.33 11.99
N ALA A 39 5.21 7.57 11.39
CA ALA A 39 5.17 7.39 9.93
C ALA A 39 4.93 8.72 9.19
N ASN A 40 4.05 9.59 9.70
CA ASN A 40 3.77 10.90 9.09
C ASN A 40 4.97 11.84 9.19
N SER A 41 5.77 11.77 10.26
CA SER A 41 6.99 12.58 10.39
C SER A 41 8.04 12.31 9.30
N THR A 42 8.05 11.09 8.72
CA THR A 42 8.93 10.77 7.57
C THR A 42 8.52 11.49 6.27
N SER A 43 7.34 12.13 6.25
CA SER A 43 6.88 12.94 5.11
C SER A 43 7.42 14.37 5.11
N VAL A 44 8.20 14.75 6.12
CA VAL A 44 8.90 16.04 6.16
C VAL A 44 9.89 16.11 4.99
N GLU A 45 9.97 17.26 4.32
CA GLU A 45 10.99 17.52 3.28
C GLU A 45 12.38 17.68 3.94
N SER A 46 12.96 16.59 4.43
CA SER A 46 14.29 16.57 5.04
C SER A 46 15.39 16.67 3.98
N PRO A 47 16.53 17.33 4.28
CA PRO A 47 17.78 17.26 3.49
C PRO A 47 18.20 15.82 3.14
N ALA A 48 18.95 15.60 2.04
CA ALA A 48 19.27 14.25 1.52
C ALA A 48 20.25 13.48 2.41
N ASP A 49 20.95 14.22 3.26
CA ASP A 49 21.90 13.76 4.26
C ASP A 49 21.25 13.50 5.63
N MET A 50 19.95 13.80 5.80
CA MET A 50 19.22 13.51 7.03
C MET A 50 18.62 12.12 7.03
N ASN A 51 18.81 11.41 8.14
CA ASN A 51 18.28 10.07 8.34
C ASN A 51 16.85 10.14 8.91
N GLU A 52 15.84 9.81 8.10
CA GLU A 52 14.43 9.86 8.53
C GLU A 52 14.12 8.87 9.67
N TRP A 53 14.93 7.82 9.86
CA TRP A 53 14.78 6.91 11.00
C TRP A 53 15.00 7.65 12.32
N LEU A 54 15.97 8.56 12.38
CA LEU A 54 16.23 9.36 13.59
C LEU A 54 15.11 10.37 13.84
N LEU A 55 14.56 10.97 12.78
CA LEU A 55 13.48 11.94 12.89
C LEU A 55 12.17 11.30 13.37
N SER A 56 11.87 10.12 12.84
CA SER A 56 10.61 9.44 13.10
C SER A 56 10.60 8.61 14.37
N GLY A 57 11.78 8.19 14.85
CA GLY A 57 11.90 7.25 15.97
C GLY A 57 11.43 5.84 15.61
N LEU A 58 11.20 5.53 14.33
CA LEU A 58 10.93 4.18 13.87
C LEU A 58 12.18 3.31 13.95
N THR A 59 11.99 2.01 14.17
CA THR A 59 13.11 1.08 14.34
C THR A 59 13.33 0.28 13.05
N PRO A 60 14.52 0.36 12.42
CA PRO A 60 14.82 -0.46 11.27
C PRO A 60 15.11 -1.90 11.70
N ALA A 61 14.42 -2.87 11.09
CA ALA A 61 14.68 -4.29 11.28
C ALA A 61 15.24 -4.92 9.97
N PRO A 62 16.13 -5.93 10.07
CA PRO A 62 16.78 -6.51 8.90
C PRO A 62 15.79 -7.26 8.01
N SER A 63 15.91 -7.02 6.70
CA SER A 63 15.27 -7.84 5.66
C SER A 63 16.01 -9.16 5.44
N VAL A 64 15.34 -10.14 4.83
CA VAL A 64 15.88 -11.48 4.58
C VAL A 64 16.42 -11.63 3.14
N LEU A 65 15.71 -11.10 2.15
CA LEU A 65 15.99 -11.25 0.72
C LEU A 65 16.45 -9.95 0.05
N VAL A 66 16.09 -8.79 0.59
CA VAL A 66 16.49 -7.47 0.07
C VAL A 66 17.38 -6.71 1.04
N LYS A 67 18.11 -5.71 0.54
CA LYS A 67 19.00 -4.86 1.36
C LYS A 67 18.27 -3.84 2.24
N PRO A 68 17.23 -3.12 1.76
CA PRO A 68 16.58 -2.10 2.59
C PRO A 68 15.87 -2.74 3.79
N PRO A 69 15.91 -2.11 4.98
CA PRO A 69 15.29 -2.65 6.19
C PRO A 69 13.75 -2.55 6.14
N ILE A 70 13.07 -3.44 6.84
CA ILE A 70 11.64 -3.28 7.17
C ILE A 70 11.48 -2.36 8.39
N VAL A 71 10.28 -1.82 8.58
CA VAL A 71 9.92 -1.06 9.79
C VAL A 71 9.51 -2.06 10.86
N GLU A 72 10.22 -2.10 11.99
CA GLU A 72 9.96 -3.07 13.04
C GLU A 72 8.51 -2.96 13.52
N GLU A 73 8.01 -1.75 13.80
CA GLU A 73 6.68 -1.47 14.33
C GLU A 73 5.54 -1.96 13.42
N SER A 74 5.82 -2.18 12.13
CA SER A 74 4.85 -2.67 11.17
C SER A 74 4.52 -4.13 11.42
N ALA A 75 3.23 -4.45 11.51
CA ALA A 75 2.77 -5.83 11.63
C ALA A 75 2.86 -6.61 10.31
N VAL A 76 2.82 -5.90 9.17
CA VAL A 76 2.92 -6.48 7.83
C VAL A 76 3.93 -5.71 7.00
N SER A 77 4.98 -6.40 6.57
CA SER A 77 6.03 -5.80 5.75
C SER A 77 6.35 -6.67 4.55
N MET A 78 6.55 -6.05 3.40
CA MET A 78 6.76 -6.72 2.13
C MET A 78 8.13 -6.34 1.58
N GLU A 79 8.98 -7.34 1.39
CA GLU A 79 10.25 -7.18 0.68
C GLU A 79 10.00 -7.28 -0.83
N CYS A 80 10.46 -6.28 -1.56
CA CYS A 80 10.13 -6.10 -2.97
C CYS A 80 11.37 -5.89 -3.84
N GLU A 81 11.30 -6.44 -5.05
CA GLU A 81 12.23 -6.14 -6.14
C GLU A 81 11.50 -5.35 -7.23
N LEU A 82 12.20 -4.37 -7.81
CA LEU A 82 11.69 -3.57 -8.92
C LEU A 82 11.43 -4.46 -10.13
N TYR A 83 10.17 -4.50 -10.58
CA TYR A 83 9.76 -5.17 -11.81
C TYR A 83 9.89 -4.25 -13.01
N SER A 84 9.24 -3.10 -12.92
CA SER A 84 9.24 -2.05 -13.93
C SER A 84 8.79 -0.73 -13.31
N TYR A 85 9.01 0.37 -14.04
CA TYR A 85 8.48 1.66 -13.67
C TYR A 85 8.04 2.42 -14.92
N GLN A 86 7.10 3.35 -14.75
CA GLN A 86 6.62 4.24 -15.78
C GLN A 86 6.62 5.67 -15.27
N ASN A 87 7.34 6.53 -15.98
CA ASN A 87 7.30 7.96 -15.76
C ASN A 87 6.02 8.53 -16.37
N ILE A 88 5.31 9.34 -15.59
CA ILE A 88 4.06 10.00 -15.95
C ILE A 88 4.37 11.49 -16.10
N PRO A 89 4.38 12.02 -17.34
CA PRO A 89 4.56 13.45 -17.57
C PRO A 89 3.26 14.23 -17.38
N ASP A 90 3.39 15.54 -17.14
CA ASP A 90 2.29 16.49 -17.26
C ASP A 90 2.31 17.12 -18.66
N LEU A 91 1.29 16.83 -19.46
CA LEU A 91 1.25 17.29 -20.86
C LEU A 91 0.97 18.80 -20.91
N PRO A 92 1.67 19.58 -21.76
CA PRO A 92 2.49 19.16 -22.90
C PRO A 92 3.98 18.94 -22.59
N SER A 93 4.39 19.06 -21.32
CA SER A 93 5.78 18.80 -20.92
C SER A 93 6.12 17.32 -21.06
N VAL A 94 7.38 17.03 -21.36
CA VAL A 94 7.93 15.66 -21.29
C VAL A 94 8.54 15.35 -19.92
N ALA A 95 8.65 16.35 -19.04
CA ALA A 95 9.20 16.16 -17.71
C ALA A 95 8.21 15.35 -16.84
N PRO A 96 8.69 14.30 -16.14
CA PRO A 96 7.83 13.49 -15.30
C PRO A 96 7.37 14.26 -14.06
N THR A 97 6.08 14.17 -13.75
CA THR A 97 5.46 14.69 -12.52
C THR A 97 5.12 13.57 -11.54
N ALA A 98 5.06 12.33 -12.00
CA ALA A 98 5.01 11.15 -11.15
C ALA A 98 5.76 9.97 -11.76
N THR A 99 6.11 8.99 -10.93
CA THR A 99 6.62 7.69 -11.38
C THR A 99 5.80 6.58 -10.73
N LEU A 100 5.14 5.77 -11.56
CA LEU A 100 4.52 4.52 -11.14
C LEU A 100 5.59 3.43 -11.09
N VAL A 101 5.74 2.78 -9.95
CA VAL A 101 6.65 1.65 -9.74
C VAL A 101 5.83 0.38 -9.56
N LEU A 102 6.21 -0.69 -10.26
CA LEU A 102 5.68 -2.04 -10.07
C LEU A 102 6.73 -2.89 -9.35
N GLY A 103 6.32 -3.53 -8.25
CA GLY A 103 7.18 -4.36 -7.41
C GLY A 103 6.75 -5.81 -7.36
N LEU A 104 7.71 -6.73 -7.54
CA LEU A 104 7.52 -8.15 -7.21
C LEU A 104 7.76 -8.35 -5.72
N ILE A 105 6.73 -8.84 -5.03
CA ILE A 105 6.84 -9.22 -3.62
C ILE A 105 7.64 -10.52 -3.55
N LYS A 106 8.79 -10.48 -2.88
CA LYS A 106 9.68 -11.63 -2.69
C LYS A 106 9.40 -12.33 -1.37
N ARG A 107 9.05 -11.56 -0.34
CA ARG A 107 8.69 -12.06 0.99
C ARG A 107 7.68 -11.15 1.65
N VAL A 108 6.78 -11.75 2.42
CA VAL A 108 5.89 -11.04 3.34
C VAL A 108 6.26 -11.47 4.75
N HIS A 109 6.44 -10.49 5.63
CA HIS A 109 6.57 -10.65 7.07
C HIS A 109 5.24 -10.30 7.70
N VAL A 110 4.76 -11.19 8.56
CA VAL A 110 3.54 -10.98 9.33
C VAL A 110 3.84 -11.30 10.78
N ARG A 111 3.52 -10.37 11.69
CA ARG A 111 3.61 -10.62 13.12
C ARG A 111 2.51 -11.59 13.53
N GLU A 112 2.88 -12.73 14.12
CA GLU A 112 1.95 -13.81 14.48
C GLU A 112 0.80 -13.34 15.38
N ALA A 113 1.03 -12.35 16.23
CA ALA A 113 0.01 -11.78 17.11
C ALA A 113 -1.19 -11.15 16.36
N PHE A 114 -1.05 -10.85 15.08
CA PHE A 114 -2.10 -10.26 14.24
C PHE A 114 -2.75 -11.26 13.28
N LEU A 115 -2.29 -12.51 13.27
CA LEU A 115 -2.89 -13.56 12.45
C LEU A 115 -4.20 -14.03 13.07
N GLY A 116 -5.21 -14.19 12.22
CA GLY A 116 -6.45 -14.86 12.55
C GLY A 116 -6.22 -16.34 12.88
N LYS A 117 -7.27 -16.99 13.37
CA LYS A 117 -7.22 -18.40 13.81
C LYS A 117 -6.83 -19.39 12.71
N ASP A 118 -7.01 -19.01 11.44
CA ASP A 118 -6.62 -19.83 10.29
C ASP A 118 -5.13 -19.69 9.93
N GLY A 119 -4.40 -18.77 10.58
CA GLY A 119 -3.00 -18.47 10.30
C GLY A 119 -2.74 -17.83 8.93
N LEU A 120 -3.80 -17.43 8.21
CA LEU A 120 -3.73 -16.91 6.84
C LEU A 120 -4.36 -15.52 6.73
N THR A 121 -5.34 -15.21 7.56
CA THR A 121 -6.04 -13.93 7.59
C THR A 121 -5.44 -13.01 8.63
N LEU A 122 -5.67 -11.71 8.46
CA LEU A 122 -5.35 -10.68 9.44
C LEU A 122 -6.66 -10.15 9.99
N ASP A 123 -6.75 -9.99 11.30
CA ASP A 123 -7.89 -9.30 11.90
C ASP A 123 -7.70 -7.77 11.73
N PRO A 124 -8.54 -7.09 10.94
CA PRO A 124 -8.39 -5.66 10.71
C PRO A 124 -8.59 -4.82 11.99
N ALA A 125 -9.38 -5.31 12.95
CA ALA A 125 -9.64 -4.62 14.21
C ALA A 125 -8.43 -4.67 15.15
N GLU A 126 -7.61 -5.72 15.05
CA GLU A 126 -6.33 -5.83 15.75
C GLU A 126 -5.23 -5.07 15.00
N LEU A 127 -5.13 -5.25 13.68
CA LEU A 127 -4.12 -4.59 12.85
C LEU A 127 -4.26 -3.05 12.86
N ARG A 128 -5.49 -2.54 12.94
CA ARG A 128 -5.86 -1.11 12.89
C ARG A 128 -5.09 -0.33 11.81
N PRO A 129 -5.11 -0.78 10.54
CA PRO A 129 -4.46 -0.04 9.47
C PRO A 129 -5.17 1.31 9.27
N VAL A 130 -4.41 2.29 8.81
CA VAL A 130 -4.94 3.63 8.51
C VAL A 130 -4.96 3.88 7.01
N ALA A 131 -6.01 4.54 6.53
CA ALA A 131 -6.12 4.96 5.15
C ALA A 131 -5.88 6.47 5.04
N ARG A 132 -5.05 6.89 4.07
CA ARG A 132 -4.90 8.31 3.73
C ARG A 132 -6.10 8.74 2.90
N LEU A 133 -6.74 9.84 3.30
CA LEU A 133 -7.81 10.50 2.56
C LEU A 133 -7.25 11.71 1.78
N GLY A 134 -8.13 12.58 1.30
CA GLY A 134 -7.72 13.86 0.71
C GLY A 134 -7.07 14.80 1.74
N GLY A 135 -6.07 15.56 1.30
CA GLY A 135 -5.37 16.53 2.15
C GLY A 135 -4.56 15.85 3.25
N VAL A 136 -4.69 16.32 4.49
CA VAL A 136 -4.01 15.80 5.69
C VAL A 136 -4.87 14.80 6.49
N SER A 137 -6.04 14.44 5.97
CA SER A 137 -7.00 13.60 6.67
C SER A 137 -6.67 12.11 6.53
N TYR A 138 -6.96 11.36 7.59
CA TYR A 138 -6.82 9.91 7.65
C TYR A 138 -8.12 9.28 8.14
N ALA A 139 -8.40 8.07 7.69
CA ALA A 139 -9.46 7.22 8.23
C ALA A 139 -8.86 6.07 9.04
N ARG A 140 -9.50 5.75 10.17
CA ARG A 140 -9.19 4.59 10.99
C ARG A 140 -10.02 3.40 10.52
N MET A 141 -9.41 2.24 10.40
CA MET A 141 -10.14 0.98 10.23
C MET A 141 -10.48 0.41 11.61
N LEU A 142 -11.75 0.55 12.01
CA LEU A 142 -12.22 0.12 13.33
C LEU A 142 -12.76 -1.31 13.31
N GLU A 143 -13.44 -1.69 12.23
CA GLU A 143 -14.04 -3.00 12.07
C GLU A 143 -13.91 -3.49 10.63
N GLY A 144 -13.90 -4.82 10.47
CA GLY A 144 -13.99 -5.51 9.20
C GLY A 144 -15.14 -6.51 9.24
N PHE A 145 -15.63 -6.91 8.07
CA PHE A 145 -16.64 -7.95 7.95
C PHE A 145 -16.34 -8.82 6.73
N ASP A 146 -16.64 -10.10 6.84
CA ASP A 146 -16.53 -11.03 5.72
C ASP A 146 -17.72 -10.88 4.80
N LEU A 147 -17.45 -10.61 3.52
CA LEU A 147 -18.47 -10.57 2.48
C LEU A 147 -18.14 -11.63 1.42
N PRO A 148 -18.74 -12.83 1.52
CA PRO A 148 -18.49 -13.91 0.56
C PRO A 148 -18.85 -13.49 -0.86
N LYS A 149 -17.98 -13.82 -1.82
CA LYS A 149 -18.25 -13.54 -3.23
C LYS A 149 -19.48 -14.34 -3.69
N PRO A 150 -20.50 -13.71 -4.28
CA PRO A 150 -21.64 -14.43 -4.80
C PRO A 150 -21.21 -15.33 -5.97
N SER A 151 -21.78 -16.53 -6.03
CA SER A 151 -21.55 -17.43 -7.17
C SER A 151 -22.61 -17.21 -8.24
N TRP A 152 -22.19 -17.25 -9.52
CA TRP A 152 -23.12 -17.14 -10.64
C TRP A 152 -24.24 -18.19 -10.56
N LYS A 153 -23.90 -19.41 -10.13
CA LYS A 153 -24.87 -20.50 -9.94
C LYS A 153 -26.00 -20.11 -8.97
N ALA A 154 -25.69 -19.37 -7.91
CA ALA A 154 -26.67 -18.91 -6.93
C ALA A 154 -27.49 -17.72 -7.43
N THR A 155 -26.94 -16.87 -8.30
CA THR A 155 -27.58 -15.62 -8.75
C THR A 155 -28.29 -15.74 -10.10
N LYS A 156 -28.07 -16.82 -10.86
CA LYS A 156 -28.61 -16.99 -12.21
C LYS A 156 -30.14 -16.91 -12.27
N GLY A 157 -30.84 -17.59 -11.36
CA GLY A 157 -32.31 -17.58 -11.34
C GLY A 157 -32.89 -16.18 -11.08
N VAL A 158 -32.31 -15.46 -10.12
CA VAL A 158 -32.69 -14.07 -9.81
C VAL A 158 -32.44 -13.15 -11.01
N TYR A 159 -31.32 -13.35 -11.72
CA TYR A 159 -31.02 -12.60 -12.94
C TYR A 159 -32.08 -12.83 -14.03
N GLU A 160 -32.41 -14.11 -14.31
CA GLU A 160 -33.40 -14.47 -15.34
C GLU A 160 -34.81 -13.95 -14.99
N GLU A 161 -35.19 -13.94 -13.72
CA GLU A 161 -36.45 -13.34 -13.25
C GLU A 161 -36.51 -11.82 -13.48
N ILE A 162 -35.44 -11.10 -13.13
CA ILE A 162 -35.35 -9.64 -13.35
C ILE A 162 -35.36 -9.32 -14.85
N GLU A 163 -34.63 -10.10 -15.66
CA GLU A 163 -34.59 -9.90 -17.11
C GLU A 163 -35.97 -10.13 -17.76
N ASN A 164 -36.68 -11.16 -17.33
CA ASN A 164 -38.02 -11.48 -17.84
C ASN A 164 -39.09 -10.51 -17.33
N GLY A 165 -38.91 -9.91 -16.15
CA GLY A 165 -39.78 -8.85 -15.64
C GLY A 165 -39.66 -7.57 -16.47
N ARG A 166 -38.41 -7.14 -16.75
CA ARG A 166 -38.15 -5.95 -17.59
C ARG A 166 -38.74 -6.07 -19.00
N LYS A 167 -38.64 -7.24 -19.63
CA LYS A 167 -39.22 -7.48 -20.97
C LYS A 167 -40.75 -7.39 -21.02
N ARG A 168 -41.45 -7.51 -19.89
CA ARG A 168 -42.92 -7.38 -19.83
C ARG A 168 -43.38 -5.95 -19.60
N ASP A 169 -42.57 -5.13 -18.95
CA ASP A 169 -42.90 -3.72 -18.70
C ASP A 169 -42.60 -2.84 -19.93
N ASP A 170 -41.75 -3.30 -20.85
CA ASP A 170 -41.39 -2.63 -22.11
C ASP A 170 -42.29 -3.02 -23.31
N SER A 171 -43.35 -3.83 -23.11
CA SER A 171 -44.28 -4.35 -24.14
C SER A 171 -45.72 -3.93 -23.90
#